data_AF-A0A1T5M544-F1
#
_entry.id   AF-A0A1T5M544-F1
#
_cell.length_a   1.000
_cell.length_b   1.000
_cell.length_c   1.000
_cell.angle_alpha   90.00
_cell.angle_beta   90.00
_cell.angle_gamma   90.00
#
_symmetry.space_group_name_H-M   'P 1'
#
loop_
_entity.id
_entity.type
_entity.pdbx_description
1 polymer ?
#
loop_
_entity_poly.entity_id
_entity_poly.type
_entity_poly.pdbx_seq_one_letter_code
_entity_poly.pdbx_strand_id
1 'polypeptide(L)'
;MMRDKTIPLFTVEEHHEAFFVWKHALLHKLIRGRDHALLHVDEHSDMGAPTLNNSIHLLNGNLKRVQQFTHQELTIANFIIPAIYEGLFKKVYWVKQRHNKTNSRAMHLYVRSSNGEGKKLVTGKMSVLEEHGKDPEALGDGAVIFKFYKQHVEQLTTIKDVMLDIDLDYFSCIQNPLKRELRIEITREEYTAFLNTPYHRLRFFDFGRVEARKIGQRYYYYLNSFKEQYDSPLKVSEALIQSRVDDFIQALAVNKIKPLLVTVCRSRYSGYTPVDQWNFIEQSLLRGLHSLYGKMSVQHVGGIYNN
;
A
#
# COMPACT_ATOMS: atom_id res chain seq x y z
N MET A 1 15.30 35.21 5.64
CA MET A 1 14.67 34.39 6.70
C MET A 1 13.74 33.39 6.02
N MET A 2 14.21 32.17 5.75
CA MET A 2 13.35 31.14 5.15
C MET A 2 12.34 30.72 6.21
N ARG A 3 11.03 30.83 5.92
CA ARG A 3 10.00 30.27 6.81
C ARG A 3 10.30 28.80 6.99
N ASP A 4 10.41 28.35 8.23
CA ASP A 4 10.52 26.93 8.55
C ASP A 4 9.26 26.25 8.00
N LYS A 5 9.43 25.52 6.89
CA LYS A 5 8.30 24.98 6.14
C LYS A 5 7.80 23.75 6.87
N THR A 6 6.71 23.88 7.61
CA THR A 6 6.01 22.77 8.25
C THR A 6 5.75 21.65 7.25
N ILE A 7 6.22 20.44 7.57
CA ILE A 7 5.99 19.26 6.73
C ILE A 7 4.55 18.78 6.96
N PRO A 8 3.74 18.64 5.90
CA PRO A 8 2.40 18.06 6.01
C PRO A 8 2.51 16.55 6.31
N LEU A 9 1.78 16.09 7.32
CA LEU A 9 1.66 14.69 7.69
C LEU A 9 0.20 14.28 7.71
N PHE A 10 -0.11 13.17 7.06
CA PHE A 10 -1.45 12.62 7.04
C PHE A 10 -1.49 11.22 7.62
N THR A 11 -2.43 10.97 8.53
CA THR A 11 -2.74 9.62 9.00
C THR A 11 -3.91 9.05 8.22
N VAL A 12 -3.75 7.82 7.72
CA VAL A 12 -4.78 7.05 7.01
C VAL A 12 -5.09 5.76 7.76
N GLU A 13 -6.28 5.20 7.54
CA GLU A 13 -6.70 3.97 8.20
C GLU A 13 -6.22 2.72 7.45
N GLU A 14 -6.32 2.74 6.12
CA GLU A 14 -5.92 1.65 5.24
C GLU A 14 -5.13 2.18 4.05
N HIS A 15 -4.13 1.41 3.59
CA HIS A 15 -3.02 2.01 2.84
C HIS A 15 -3.38 2.62 1.49
N HIS A 16 -4.39 2.04 0.82
CA HIS A 16 -4.94 2.60 -0.41
C HIS A 16 -5.38 4.07 -0.29
N GLU A 17 -5.77 4.54 0.90
CA GLU A 17 -6.13 5.93 1.16
C GLU A 17 -4.94 6.91 0.96
N ALA A 18 -3.69 6.43 1.01
CA ALA A 18 -2.52 7.24 0.67
C ALA A 18 -2.61 7.81 -0.76
N PHE A 19 -3.18 7.05 -1.70
CA PHE A 19 -3.45 7.56 -3.06
C PHE A 19 -4.33 8.82 -3.02
N PHE A 20 -5.41 8.80 -2.23
CA PHE A 20 -6.27 9.99 -2.07
C PHE A 20 -5.48 11.16 -1.48
N VAL A 21 -4.70 10.93 -0.43
CA VAL A 21 -3.87 11.97 0.21
C VAL A 21 -2.89 12.60 -0.78
N TRP A 22 -2.23 11.80 -1.62
CA TRP A 22 -1.28 12.32 -2.60
C TRP A 22 -1.97 13.20 -3.65
N LYS A 23 -3.14 12.78 -4.14
CA LYS A 23 -3.95 13.59 -5.07
C LYS A 23 -4.47 14.87 -4.41
N HIS A 24 -4.88 14.80 -3.15
CA HIS A 24 -5.24 15.96 -2.34
C HIS A 24 -4.07 16.94 -2.19
N ALA A 25 -2.88 16.43 -1.89
CA ALA A 25 -1.67 17.24 -1.75
C ALA A 25 -1.26 17.93 -3.06
N LEU A 26 -1.43 17.27 -4.21
CA LEU A 26 -1.24 17.88 -5.53
C LEU A 26 -2.26 19.00 -5.80
N LEU A 27 -3.55 18.73 -5.58
CA LEU A 27 -4.64 19.67 -5.89
C LEU A 27 -4.56 20.95 -5.04
N HIS A 28 -4.16 20.80 -3.77
CA HIS A 28 -3.95 21.93 -2.85
C HIS A 28 -2.53 22.51 -2.89
N LYS A 29 -1.68 22.05 -3.82
CA LYS A 29 -0.31 22.55 -4.02
C LYS A 29 0.58 22.44 -2.76
N LEU A 30 0.29 21.46 -1.90
CA LEU A 30 1.16 21.08 -0.78
C LEU A 30 2.45 20.47 -1.31
N ILE A 31 2.32 19.66 -2.36
CA ILE A 31 3.40 19.22 -3.24
C ILE A 31 3.19 19.79 -4.65
N ARG A 32 4.25 19.86 -5.45
CA ARG A 32 4.21 20.36 -6.83
C ARG A 32 5.17 19.55 -7.68
N GLY A 33 4.78 19.30 -8.92
CA GLY A 33 5.61 18.60 -9.89
C GLY A 33 5.16 17.17 -10.12
N ARG A 34 6.07 16.40 -10.69
CA ARG A 34 5.93 15.00 -11.12
C ARG A 34 7.27 14.33 -10.89
N ASP A 35 7.33 13.02 -11.14
CA ASP A 35 8.57 12.24 -11.09
C ASP A 35 9.26 12.20 -9.72
N HIS A 36 8.50 12.38 -8.63
CA HIS A 36 9.01 12.33 -7.26
C HIS A 36 9.56 10.94 -6.92
N ALA A 37 10.34 10.88 -5.83
CA ALA A 37 10.68 9.62 -5.19
C ALA A 37 9.62 9.26 -4.13
N LEU A 38 9.24 7.98 -4.07
CA LEU A 38 8.48 7.40 -2.98
C LEU A 38 9.45 6.59 -2.11
N LEU A 39 9.55 6.93 -0.83
CA LEU A 39 10.13 6.06 0.18
C LEU A 39 8.97 5.38 0.91
N HIS A 40 8.71 4.11 0.58
CA HIS A 40 7.61 3.31 1.08
C HIS A 40 8.17 2.29 2.09
N VAL A 41 7.81 2.45 3.35
CA VAL A 41 8.32 1.72 4.51
C VAL A 41 7.20 0.82 5.01
N ASP A 42 7.27 -0.46 4.65
CA ASP A 42 6.14 -1.38 4.70
C ASP A 42 6.62 -2.84 4.67
N GLU A 43 5.91 -3.75 5.35
CA GLU A 43 6.18 -5.18 5.27
C GLU A 43 5.76 -5.78 3.89
N HIS A 44 4.88 -5.11 3.16
CA HIS A 44 4.32 -5.43 1.84
C HIS A 44 4.76 -4.42 0.78
N SER A 45 4.63 -4.77 -0.50
CA SER A 45 5.13 -3.89 -1.57
C SER A 45 4.09 -2.92 -2.11
N ASP A 46 2.82 -3.33 -2.06
CA ASP A 46 1.67 -2.62 -2.64
C ASP A 46 1.77 -2.20 -4.11
N MET A 47 2.62 -2.90 -4.84
CA MET A 47 2.90 -2.73 -6.27
C MET A 47 2.01 -3.59 -7.18
N GLY A 48 0.88 -4.09 -6.69
CA GLY A 48 -0.08 -4.85 -7.50
C GLY A 48 -0.60 -3.99 -8.66
N ALA A 49 -0.72 -4.57 -9.86
CA ALA A 49 -1.31 -3.85 -10.99
C ALA A 49 -2.83 -4.04 -11.00
N PRO A 50 -3.64 -2.96 -10.91
CA PRO A 50 -5.08 -3.10 -10.82
C PRO A 50 -5.75 -3.35 -12.18
N THR A 51 -6.89 -4.05 -12.13
CA THR A 51 -7.93 -4.02 -13.16
C THR A 51 -9.13 -3.27 -12.57
N LEU A 52 -9.45 -2.14 -13.16
CA LEU A 52 -10.40 -1.14 -12.68
C LEU A 52 -11.68 -1.18 -13.53
N ASN A 53 -12.83 -0.95 -12.91
CA ASN A 53 -14.09 -0.75 -13.63
C ASN A 53 -14.14 0.65 -14.25
N ASN A 54 -13.75 1.66 -13.47
CA ASN A 54 -13.63 3.05 -13.91
C ASN A 54 -12.21 3.40 -14.35
N SER A 55 -12.08 4.20 -15.41
CA SER A 55 -10.76 4.63 -15.89
C SER A 55 -10.14 5.65 -14.94
N ILE A 56 -8.85 5.47 -14.65
CA ILE A 56 -8.06 6.44 -13.88
C ILE A 56 -8.00 7.83 -14.56
N HIS A 57 -8.22 7.90 -15.88
CA HIS A 57 -8.25 9.17 -16.62
C HIS A 57 -9.46 10.04 -16.28
N LEU A 58 -10.47 9.50 -15.60
CA LEU A 58 -11.71 10.24 -15.26
C LEU A 58 -11.62 11.08 -13.98
N LEU A 59 -10.50 10.99 -13.25
CA LEU A 59 -10.34 11.67 -11.96
C LEU A 59 -10.40 13.19 -12.08
N ASN A 60 -9.88 13.78 -13.17
CA ASN A 60 -9.99 15.19 -13.56
C ASN A 60 -9.81 16.22 -12.41
N GLY A 61 -8.99 15.89 -11.41
CA GLY A 61 -8.76 16.75 -10.24
C GLY A 61 -9.97 16.97 -9.32
N ASN A 62 -11.02 16.16 -9.42
CA ASN A 62 -12.17 16.22 -8.53
C ASN A 62 -11.97 15.31 -7.31
N LEU A 63 -11.82 15.89 -6.11
CA LEU A 63 -11.53 15.12 -4.90
C LEU A 63 -12.59 14.08 -4.54
N LYS A 64 -13.88 14.38 -4.75
CA LYS A 64 -14.94 13.41 -4.50
C LYS A 64 -14.82 12.19 -5.41
N ARG A 65 -14.48 12.39 -6.69
CA ARG A 65 -14.21 11.29 -7.62
C ARG A 65 -12.95 10.52 -7.24
N VAL A 66 -11.89 11.20 -6.82
CA VAL A 66 -10.67 10.55 -6.33
C VAL A 66 -10.99 9.70 -5.11
N GLN A 67 -11.74 10.22 -4.13
CA GLN A 67 -12.15 9.45 -2.96
C GLN A 67 -12.95 8.21 -3.36
N GLN A 68 -13.97 8.36 -4.20
CA GLN A 68 -14.77 7.23 -4.69
C GLN A 68 -13.91 6.19 -5.40
N PHE A 69 -13.01 6.63 -6.29
CA PHE A 69 -12.08 5.76 -6.99
C PHE A 69 -11.15 5.02 -6.04
N THR A 70 -10.56 5.72 -5.07
CA THR A 70 -9.71 5.11 -4.04
C THR A 70 -10.45 3.98 -3.33
N HIS A 71 -11.66 4.23 -2.83
CA HIS A 71 -12.41 3.25 -2.02
C HIS A 71 -13.09 2.13 -2.82
N GLN A 72 -13.35 2.33 -4.12
CA GLN A 72 -14.13 1.38 -4.93
C GLN A 72 -13.30 0.62 -5.97
N GLU A 73 -12.15 1.16 -6.38
CA GLU A 73 -11.32 0.60 -7.45
C GLU A 73 -9.94 0.15 -6.96
N LEU A 74 -9.41 0.80 -5.92
CA LEU A 74 -8.11 0.45 -5.37
C LEU A 74 -8.25 -0.48 -4.17
N THR A 75 -7.20 -1.24 -3.93
CA THR A 75 -7.04 -2.09 -2.75
C THR A 75 -5.75 -1.69 -2.05
N ILE A 76 -5.60 -2.12 -0.80
CA ILE A 76 -4.36 -1.94 -0.04
C ILE A 76 -3.12 -2.45 -0.80
N ALA A 77 -3.26 -3.42 -1.70
CA ALA A 77 -2.13 -4.05 -2.39
C ALA A 77 -1.77 -3.43 -3.77
N ASN A 78 -2.49 -2.41 -4.26
CA ASN A 78 -2.35 -2.00 -5.68
C ASN A 78 -2.35 -0.48 -5.96
N PHE A 79 -2.40 0.37 -4.94
CA PHE A 79 -2.64 1.81 -5.10
C PHE A 79 -1.41 2.59 -5.61
N ILE A 80 -0.19 2.05 -5.44
CA ILE A 80 1.06 2.72 -5.86
C ILE A 80 1.20 2.73 -7.40
N ILE A 81 0.83 1.64 -8.07
CA ILE A 81 0.93 1.53 -9.53
C ILE A 81 0.13 2.61 -10.27
N PRO A 82 -1.15 2.87 -9.94
CA PRO A 82 -1.91 4.05 -10.39
C PRO A 82 -1.17 5.38 -10.25
N ALA A 83 -0.54 5.65 -9.09
CA ALA A 83 0.18 6.90 -8.86
C ALA A 83 1.43 7.02 -9.76
N ILE A 84 2.14 5.92 -9.99
CA ILE A 84 3.26 5.87 -10.95
C ILE A 84 2.74 6.08 -12.37
N TYR A 85 1.63 5.45 -12.75
CA TYR A 85 1.05 5.60 -14.09
C TYR A 85 0.60 7.03 -14.37
N GLU A 86 0.07 7.74 -13.38
CA GLU A 86 -0.20 9.19 -13.47
C GLU A 86 1.08 10.05 -13.36
N GLY A 87 2.27 9.45 -13.33
CA GLY A 87 3.57 10.13 -13.31
C GLY A 87 3.87 10.88 -12.01
N LEU A 88 3.22 10.53 -10.90
CA LEU A 88 3.55 11.12 -9.59
C LEU A 88 4.94 10.66 -9.14
N PHE A 89 5.25 9.37 -9.32
CA PHE A 89 6.49 8.76 -8.88
C PHE A 89 7.30 8.16 -10.03
N LYS A 90 8.62 8.38 -10.00
CA LYS A 90 9.57 7.78 -10.94
C LYS A 90 10.62 6.89 -10.28
N LYS A 91 10.70 6.96 -8.95
CA LYS A 91 11.56 6.11 -8.13
C LYS A 91 10.75 5.62 -6.93
N VAL A 92 10.82 4.34 -6.65
CA VAL A 92 10.20 3.73 -5.46
C VAL A 92 11.28 2.97 -4.71
N TYR A 93 11.44 3.32 -3.44
CA TYR A 93 12.29 2.65 -2.47
C TYR A 93 11.37 1.91 -1.51
N TRP A 94 11.27 0.60 -1.69
CA TRP A 94 10.53 -0.27 -0.79
C TRP A 94 11.46 -0.78 0.32
N VAL A 95 11.26 -0.24 1.52
CA VAL A 95 11.96 -0.64 2.73
C VAL A 95 11.11 -1.61 3.52
N LYS A 96 11.66 -2.80 3.77
CA LYS A 96 11.03 -3.88 4.54
C LYS A 96 12.02 -4.38 5.57
N GLN A 97 11.54 -4.85 6.73
CA GLN A 97 12.38 -5.42 7.80
C GLN A 97 13.36 -6.45 7.27
N ARG A 98 12.86 -7.38 6.44
CA ARG A 98 13.71 -8.40 5.82
C ARG A 98 13.22 -8.77 4.42
N HIS A 99 13.89 -8.21 3.42
CA HIS A 99 13.86 -8.77 2.06
C HIS A 99 14.66 -10.07 1.97
N ASN A 100 14.17 -11.04 1.20
CA ASN A 100 14.96 -12.22 0.79
C ASN A 100 16.20 -11.83 -0.02
N LYS A 101 16.05 -10.79 -0.85
CA LYS A 101 17.13 -10.20 -1.66
C LYS A 101 16.87 -8.72 -1.86
N THR A 102 17.87 -7.91 -1.53
CA THR A 102 17.90 -6.46 -1.81
C THR A 102 18.61 -6.18 -3.13
N ASN A 103 18.48 -4.95 -3.63
CA ASN A 103 19.19 -4.54 -4.84
C ASN A 103 19.85 -3.16 -4.67
N SER A 104 21.17 -3.13 -4.89
CA SER A 104 21.97 -1.90 -4.89
C SER A 104 21.78 -1.08 -6.17
N ARG A 105 21.50 -1.74 -7.30
CA ARG A 105 21.14 -1.10 -8.58
C ARG A 105 19.63 -1.15 -8.78
N ALA A 106 19.07 -0.10 -9.38
CA ALA A 106 17.65 -0.03 -9.68
C ALA A 106 17.20 -1.20 -10.57
N MET A 107 16.05 -1.79 -10.25
CA MET A 107 15.29 -2.52 -11.24
C MET A 107 14.47 -1.51 -12.06
N HIS A 108 14.61 -1.55 -13.39
CA HIS A 108 13.78 -0.75 -14.28
C HIS A 108 12.48 -1.51 -14.55
N LEU A 109 11.38 -0.93 -14.09
CA LEU A 109 10.03 -1.44 -14.29
C LEU A 109 9.27 -0.48 -15.19
N TYR A 110 8.22 -0.96 -15.84
CA TYR A 110 7.27 -0.13 -16.57
C TYR A 110 5.86 -0.35 -16.03
N VAL A 111 5.01 0.66 -16.21
CA VAL A 111 3.55 0.54 -16.13
C VAL A 111 2.93 1.13 -17.39
N ARG A 112 1.91 0.48 -17.93
CA ARG A 112 1.11 1.00 -19.05
C ARG A 112 -0.35 0.62 -18.90
N SER A 113 -1.22 1.28 -19.65
CA SER A 113 -2.58 0.78 -19.86
C SER A 113 -2.59 -0.29 -20.96
N SER A 114 -3.32 -1.39 -20.75
CA SER A 114 -3.36 -2.52 -21.67
C SER A 114 -3.85 -2.14 -23.07
N ASN A 115 -4.84 -1.24 -23.15
CA ASN A 115 -5.53 -0.78 -24.36
C ASN A 115 -5.60 0.76 -24.46
N GLY A 116 -4.83 1.47 -23.64
CA GLY A 116 -4.83 2.94 -23.59
C GLY A 116 -5.99 3.58 -22.81
N GLU A 117 -6.98 2.82 -22.33
CA GLU A 117 -8.18 3.37 -21.68
C GLU A 117 -8.02 3.65 -20.18
N GLY A 118 -6.87 3.31 -19.58
CA GLY A 118 -6.62 3.54 -18.15
C GLY A 118 -7.40 2.64 -17.18
N LYS A 119 -7.99 1.53 -17.67
CA LYS A 119 -8.76 0.57 -16.85
C LYS A 119 -7.96 -0.67 -16.41
N LYS A 120 -7.16 -1.24 -17.32
CA LYS A 120 -6.29 -2.38 -17.00
C LYS A 120 -4.84 -1.92 -17.03
N LEU A 121 -4.22 -1.78 -15.87
CA LEU A 121 -2.80 -1.44 -15.78
C LEU A 121 -1.98 -2.72 -15.83
N VAL A 122 -0.86 -2.68 -16.53
CA VAL A 122 0.07 -3.80 -16.68
C VAL A 122 1.45 -3.31 -16.29
N THR A 123 2.11 -4.07 -15.41
CA THR A 123 3.48 -3.82 -14.97
C THR A 123 4.40 -4.96 -15.38
N GLY A 124 5.68 -4.66 -15.56
CA GLY A 124 6.70 -5.65 -15.89
C GLY A 124 8.11 -5.10 -15.74
N LYS A 125 9.11 -5.97 -15.90
CA LYS A 125 10.53 -5.59 -15.90
C LYS A 125 10.97 -5.24 -17.32
N MET A 126 11.73 -4.17 -17.47
CA MET A 126 12.31 -3.79 -18.76
C MET A 126 13.25 -4.87 -19.30
N SER A 127 14.08 -5.47 -18.44
CA SER A 127 15.03 -6.53 -18.84
C SER A 127 14.34 -7.73 -19.50
N VAL A 128 13.12 -8.08 -19.05
CA VAL A 128 12.36 -9.19 -19.63
C VAL A 128 11.85 -8.84 -21.03
N LEU A 129 11.47 -7.58 -21.28
CA LEU A 129 11.09 -7.14 -22.62
C LEU A 129 12.27 -7.14 -23.58
N GLU A 130 13.41 -6.62 -23.11
CA GLU A 130 14.67 -6.58 -23.85
C GLU A 130 15.14 -8.00 -24.22
N GLU A 131 15.09 -8.95 -23.28
CA GLU A 131 15.41 -10.37 -23.52
C GLU A 131 14.53 -11.02 -24.59
N HIS A 132 13.27 -10.57 -24.74
CA HIS A 132 12.35 -11.07 -25.76
C HIS A 132 12.44 -10.28 -27.08
N GLY A 133 13.47 -9.45 -27.26
CA GLY A 133 13.69 -8.66 -28.46
C GLY A 133 12.63 -7.58 -28.70
N LYS A 134 11.88 -7.18 -27.67
CA LYS A 134 10.88 -6.11 -27.77
C LYS A 134 11.52 -4.78 -27.40
N ASP A 135 11.47 -3.84 -28.33
CA ASP A 135 11.88 -2.46 -28.10
C ASP A 135 11.02 -1.82 -26.99
N PRO A 136 11.56 -0.98 -26.10
CA PRO A 136 10.78 -0.08 -25.25
C PRO A 136 9.64 0.65 -25.97
N GLU A 137 9.78 1.00 -27.25
CA GLU A 137 8.71 1.57 -28.09
C GLU A 137 7.50 0.63 -28.23
N ALA A 138 7.70 -0.69 -28.11
CA ALA A 138 6.63 -1.69 -28.14
C ALA A 138 5.72 -1.65 -26.90
N LEU A 139 6.05 -0.87 -25.87
CA LEU A 139 5.15 -0.60 -24.75
C LEU A 139 3.95 0.26 -25.14
N GLY A 140 4.02 0.95 -26.28
CA GLY A 140 3.00 1.86 -26.79
C GLY A 140 2.97 3.20 -26.04
N ASP A 141 2.20 4.13 -26.59
CA ASP A 141 2.08 5.49 -26.06
C ASP A 141 1.54 5.50 -24.62
N GLY A 142 2.15 6.35 -23.78
CA GLY A 142 1.73 6.56 -22.40
C GLY A 142 2.25 5.54 -21.39
N ALA A 143 3.19 4.67 -21.77
CA ALA A 143 3.94 3.86 -20.81
C ALA A 143 4.86 4.73 -19.93
N VAL A 144 4.96 4.39 -18.65
CA VAL A 144 5.84 5.05 -17.69
C VAL A 144 6.89 4.07 -17.21
N ILE A 145 8.16 4.41 -17.41
CA ILE A 145 9.30 3.66 -16.88
C ILE A 145 9.74 4.28 -15.55
N PHE A 146 9.92 3.45 -14.53
CA PHE A 146 10.30 3.86 -13.19
C PHE A 146 11.37 2.95 -12.59
N LYS A 147 12.07 3.45 -11.58
CA LYS A 147 13.14 2.74 -10.86
C LYS A 147 12.60 2.16 -9.56
N PHE A 148 12.89 0.90 -9.30
CA PHE A 148 12.46 0.21 -8.09
C PHE A 148 13.65 -0.35 -7.31
N TYR A 149 13.67 -0.08 -6.01
CA TYR A 149 14.70 -0.49 -5.07
C TYR A 149 14.06 -1.26 -3.91
N LYS A 150 14.56 -2.47 -3.65
CA LYS A 150 14.29 -3.25 -2.43
C LYS A 150 15.45 -3.05 -1.49
N GLN A 151 15.18 -2.45 -0.33
CA GLN A 151 16.22 -2.10 0.62
C GLN A 151 15.82 -2.49 2.04
N HIS A 152 16.82 -2.76 2.86
CA HIS A 152 16.68 -2.68 4.32
C HIS A 152 16.94 -1.23 4.76
N VAL A 153 16.54 -0.88 5.98
CA VAL A 153 16.61 0.50 6.48
C VAL A 153 18.05 1.02 6.56
N GLU A 154 19.01 0.14 6.83
CA GLU A 154 20.45 0.46 6.93
C GLU A 154 21.07 0.77 5.56
N GLN A 155 20.39 0.38 4.48
CA GLN A 155 20.83 0.61 3.09
C GLN A 155 20.28 1.92 2.51
N LEU A 156 19.49 2.66 3.29
CA LEU A 156 19.00 3.97 2.87
C LEU A 156 20.17 4.90 2.60
N THR A 157 20.01 5.69 1.54
CA THR A 157 20.90 6.78 1.15
C THR A 157 20.11 8.08 1.12
N THR A 158 20.76 9.23 1.00
CA THR A 158 20.03 10.48 0.76
C THR A 158 19.15 10.41 -0.49
N ILE A 159 17.85 10.68 -0.32
CA ILE A 159 16.87 10.76 -1.40
C ILE A 159 16.38 12.21 -1.49
N LYS A 160 16.48 12.81 -2.67
CA LYS A 160 15.94 14.15 -2.95
C LYS A 160 14.49 14.02 -3.45
N ASP A 161 13.69 15.05 -3.20
CA ASP A 161 12.34 15.19 -3.76
C ASP A 161 11.45 13.98 -3.44
N VAL A 162 11.40 13.65 -2.14
CA VAL A 162 10.84 12.40 -1.63
C VAL A 162 9.53 12.63 -0.89
N MET A 163 8.56 11.76 -1.17
CA MET A 163 7.38 11.56 -0.35
C MET A 163 7.62 10.33 0.52
N LEU A 164 7.37 10.47 1.81
CA LEU A 164 7.57 9.39 2.78
C LEU A 164 6.23 8.76 3.09
N ASP A 165 6.13 7.46 2.87
CA ASP A 165 4.93 6.66 3.07
C ASP A 165 5.27 5.50 4.00
N ILE A 166 4.59 5.42 5.14
CA ILE A 166 4.92 4.50 6.22
C ILE A 166 3.67 3.72 6.59
N ASP A 167 3.70 2.41 6.49
CA ASP A 167 2.74 1.54 7.15
C ASP A 167 3.26 1.13 8.53
N LEU A 168 2.38 1.10 9.53
CA LEU A 168 2.75 0.66 10.87
C LEU A 168 3.11 -0.83 10.91
N ASP A 169 2.65 -1.63 9.95
CA ASP A 169 2.93 -3.06 9.90
C ASP A 169 4.42 -3.37 9.68
N TYR A 170 5.20 -2.42 9.14
CA TYR A 170 6.67 -2.49 9.08
C TYR A 170 7.28 -2.73 10.46
N PHE A 171 6.68 -2.17 11.51
CA PHE A 171 7.22 -2.26 12.87
C PHE A 171 6.74 -3.51 13.60
N SER A 172 5.53 -4.00 13.31
CA SER A 172 4.98 -5.28 13.81
C SER A 172 3.80 -5.69 12.92
N CYS A 173 3.82 -6.92 12.41
CA CYS A 173 2.86 -7.36 11.38
C CYS A 173 2.17 -8.68 11.72
N ILE A 174 0.89 -8.79 11.41
CA ILE A 174 0.19 -10.06 11.23
C ILE A 174 0.36 -10.48 9.77
N GLN A 175 1.13 -11.53 9.50
CA GLN A 175 1.50 -11.89 8.12
C GLN A 175 0.31 -12.20 7.19
N ASN A 176 -0.77 -12.76 7.74
CA ASN A 176 -1.94 -13.20 6.96
C ASN A 176 -3.25 -12.88 7.72
N PRO A 177 -3.56 -11.60 7.96
CA PRO A 177 -4.68 -11.21 8.80
C PRO A 177 -6.03 -11.46 8.10
N LEU A 178 -6.02 -11.49 6.77
CA LEU A 178 -7.18 -11.80 5.93
C LEU A 178 -7.59 -13.29 5.99
N LYS A 179 -6.81 -14.13 6.67
CA LYS A 179 -7.22 -15.51 7.04
C LYS A 179 -8.08 -15.56 8.31
N ARG A 180 -8.65 -14.43 8.75
CA ARG A 180 -9.69 -14.42 9.78
C ARG A 180 -10.98 -15.03 9.24
N GLU A 181 -11.73 -15.68 10.14
CA GLU A 181 -13.00 -16.29 9.78
C GLU A 181 -13.98 -15.21 9.27
N LEU A 182 -14.50 -15.41 8.06
CA LEU A 182 -15.57 -14.59 7.49
C LEU A 182 -16.79 -15.46 7.27
N ARG A 183 -17.94 -14.98 7.73
CA ARG A 183 -19.23 -15.64 7.54
C ARG A 183 -20.11 -14.85 6.58
N ILE A 184 -20.54 -15.49 5.50
CA ILE A 184 -21.42 -14.90 4.48
C ILE A 184 -22.70 -15.73 4.42
N GLU A 185 -23.87 -15.09 4.61
CA GLU A 185 -25.16 -15.77 4.43
C GLU A 185 -25.41 -16.02 2.94
N ILE A 186 -25.87 -17.23 2.59
CA ILE A 186 -26.12 -17.66 1.22
C ILE A 186 -27.51 -18.29 1.10
N THR A 187 -27.97 -18.40 -0.14
CA THR A 187 -29.23 -19.08 -0.45
C THR A 187 -29.10 -20.60 -0.26
N ARG A 188 -30.24 -21.28 -0.13
CA ARG A 188 -30.28 -22.74 -0.04
C ARG A 188 -29.76 -23.40 -1.32
N GLU A 189 -30.04 -22.79 -2.46
CA GLU A 189 -29.64 -23.26 -3.79
C GLU A 189 -28.12 -23.26 -3.90
N GLU A 190 -27.46 -22.18 -3.50
CA GLU A 190 -26.00 -22.05 -3.51
C GLU A 190 -25.34 -23.02 -2.51
N TYR A 191 -25.91 -23.16 -1.31
CA TYR A 191 -25.45 -24.18 -0.34
C TYR A 191 -25.46 -25.59 -0.92
N THR A 192 -26.56 -25.95 -1.59
CA THR A 192 -26.73 -27.26 -2.22
C THR A 192 -25.76 -27.44 -3.39
N ALA A 193 -25.58 -26.40 -4.22
CA ALA A 193 -24.65 -26.40 -5.34
C ALA A 193 -23.19 -26.60 -4.87
N PHE A 194 -22.77 -25.92 -3.80
CA PHE A 194 -21.42 -26.05 -3.24
C PHE A 194 -21.10 -27.46 -2.74
N LEU A 195 -22.05 -28.11 -2.07
CA LEU A 195 -21.88 -29.46 -1.54
C LEU A 195 -21.87 -30.52 -2.63
N ASN A 196 -22.72 -30.36 -3.65
CA ASN A 196 -22.93 -31.38 -4.67
C ASN A 196 -22.05 -31.21 -5.91
N THR A 197 -21.28 -30.11 -6.00
CA THR A 197 -20.40 -29.84 -7.15
C THR A 197 -18.93 -29.90 -6.74
N PRO A 198 -18.20 -30.99 -7.07
CA PRO A 198 -16.77 -31.11 -6.75
C PRO A 198 -15.92 -29.96 -7.31
N TYR A 199 -16.30 -29.43 -8.47
CA TYR A 199 -15.63 -28.31 -9.15
C TYR A 199 -16.32 -26.96 -8.94
N HIS A 200 -16.95 -26.77 -7.77
CA HIS A 200 -17.58 -25.49 -7.46
C HIS A 200 -16.55 -24.35 -7.52
N ARG A 201 -16.86 -23.27 -8.25
CA ARG A 201 -15.91 -22.17 -8.55
C ARG A 201 -15.19 -21.62 -7.31
N LEU A 202 -15.87 -21.53 -6.17
CA LEU A 202 -15.30 -21.04 -4.90
C LEU A 202 -14.14 -21.88 -4.36
N ARG A 203 -14.00 -23.14 -4.79
CA ARG A 203 -12.85 -23.99 -4.43
C ARG A 203 -11.56 -23.60 -5.16
N PHE A 204 -11.66 -22.77 -6.20
CA PHE A 204 -10.53 -22.33 -7.02
C PHE A 204 -10.17 -20.85 -6.83
N PHE A 205 -10.96 -20.10 -6.05
CA PHE A 205 -10.59 -18.75 -5.67
C PHE A 205 -9.62 -18.79 -4.49
N ASP A 206 -8.70 -17.83 -4.45
CA ASP A 206 -7.71 -17.69 -3.38
C ASP A 206 -8.29 -17.01 -2.12
N PHE A 207 -9.46 -17.47 -1.67
CA PHE A 207 -10.07 -17.03 -0.40
C PHE A 207 -9.62 -17.90 0.78
N GLY A 208 -8.73 -18.85 0.56
CA GLY A 208 -8.38 -19.89 1.52
C GLY A 208 -9.47 -20.95 1.64
N ARG A 209 -9.64 -21.52 2.84
CA ARG A 209 -10.57 -22.64 3.07
C ARG A 209 -12.01 -22.13 3.08
N VAL A 210 -12.89 -22.72 2.27
CA VAL A 210 -14.32 -22.41 2.27
C VAL A 210 -15.11 -23.64 2.71
N GLU A 211 -16.01 -23.44 3.68
CA GLU A 211 -16.97 -24.44 4.13
C GLU A 211 -18.39 -23.90 4.01
N ALA A 212 -19.35 -24.78 3.74
CA ALA A 212 -20.76 -24.43 3.75
C ALA A 212 -21.43 -25.05 4.99
N ARG A 213 -22.12 -24.24 5.81
CA ARG A 213 -22.80 -24.70 7.02
C ARG A 213 -24.26 -24.24 7.03
N LYS A 214 -25.15 -25.09 7.55
CA LYS A 214 -26.54 -24.74 7.85
C LYS A 214 -26.69 -24.48 9.33
N ILE A 215 -27.23 -23.33 9.71
CA ILE A 215 -27.51 -22.95 11.11
C ILE A 215 -28.99 -22.60 11.21
N GLY A 216 -29.75 -23.45 11.90
CA GLY A 216 -31.22 -23.35 11.91
C GLY A 216 -31.78 -23.47 10.50
N GLN A 217 -32.47 -22.42 10.04
CA GLN A 217 -33.04 -22.34 8.69
C GLN A 217 -32.17 -21.59 7.67
N ARG A 218 -31.02 -21.06 8.09
CA ARG A 218 -30.13 -20.24 7.25
C ARG A 218 -28.90 -21.02 6.82
N TYR A 219 -28.30 -20.60 5.71
CA TYR A 219 -27.14 -21.23 5.10
C TYR A 219 -26.01 -20.23 4.98
N TYR A 220 -24.78 -20.67 5.20
CA TYR A 220 -23.62 -19.80 5.28
C TYR A 220 -22.41 -20.39 4.58
N TYR A 221 -21.61 -19.53 3.94
CA TYR A 221 -20.20 -19.78 3.76
C TYR A 221 -19.42 -19.33 4.98
N TYR A 222 -18.51 -20.20 5.41
CA TYR A 222 -17.47 -19.96 6.39
C TYR A 222 -16.14 -19.99 5.65
N LEU A 223 -15.57 -18.81 5.43
CA LEU A 223 -14.26 -18.65 4.81
C LEU A 223 -13.23 -18.57 5.93
N ASN A 224 -12.10 -19.27 5.77
CA ASN A 224 -10.98 -19.30 6.70
C ASN A 224 -11.37 -19.69 8.14
N SER A 225 -12.37 -20.57 8.28
CA SER A 225 -12.69 -21.21 9.56
C SER A 225 -11.64 -22.29 9.86
N PHE A 226 -10.63 -21.94 10.64
CA PHE A 226 -9.59 -22.86 11.10
C PHE A 226 -9.81 -23.21 12.57
N LYS A 227 -9.59 -24.49 12.93
CA LYS A 227 -9.66 -24.94 14.34
C LYS A 227 -8.48 -24.44 15.17
N GLU A 228 -7.31 -24.34 14.53
CA GLU A 228 -6.08 -23.86 15.14
C GLU A 228 -5.79 -22.45 14.62
N GLN A 229 -5.39 -21.57 15.54
CA GLN A 229 -4.85 -20.26 15.21
C GLN A 229 -3.34 -20.31 15.44
N TYR A 230 -2.57 -19.82 14.48
CA TYR A 230 -1.12 -19.74 14.58
C TYR A 230 -0.72 -18.30 14.83
N ASP A 231 0.24 -18.11 15.74
CA ASP A 231 0.85 -16.80 15.98
C ASP A 231 1.56 -16.30 14.72
N SER A 232 1.50 -15.00 14.48
CA SER A 232 2.28 -14.37 13.41
C SER A 232 3.73 -14.23 13.85
N PRO A 233 4.71 -14.82 13.13
CA PRO A 233 6.12 -14.66 13.46
C PRO A 233 6.63 -13.22 13.25
N LEU A 234 5.84 -12.39 12.56
CA LEU A 234 6.15 -10.98 12.31
C LEU A 234 5.58 -10.04 13.38
N LYS A 235 4.70 -10.54 14.26
CA LYS A 235 4.23 -9.80 15.43
C LYS A 235 5.32 -9.86 16.49
N VAL A 236 5.77 -8.70 16.94
CA VAL A 236 6.93 -8.59 17.84
C VAL A 236 6.57 -7.87 19.15
N SER A 237 7.47 -7.90 20.14
CA SER A 237 7.28 -7.21 21.41
C SER A 237 7.38 -5.69 21.26
N GLU A 238 6.78 -4.92 22.18
CA GLU A 238 6.88 -3.46 22.21
C GLU A 238 8.33 -2.95 22.28
N ALA A 239 9.21 -3.67 22.98
CA ALA A 239 10.63 -3.33 23.03
C ALA A 239 11.30 -3.40 21.64
N LEU A 240 10.99 -4.44 20.86
CA LEU A 240 11.52 -4.57 19.49
C LEU A 240 10.85 -3.57 18.54
N ILE A 241 9.55 -3.28 18.71
CA ILE A 241 8.87 -2.20 18.00
C ILE A 241 9.60 -0.88 18.22
N GLN A 242 9.89 -0.53 19.48
CA GLN A 242 10.56 0.72 19.81
C GLN A 242 11.95 0.79 19.17
N SER A 243 12.75 -0.29 19.25
CA SER A 243 14.04 -0.37 18.55
C SER A 243 13.91 -0.12 17.05
N ARG A 244 12.92 -0.74 16.38
CA ARG A 244 12.69 -0.55 14.95
C ARG A 244 12.29 0.89 14.60
N VAL A 245 11.50 1.54 15.45
CA VAL A 245 11.15 2.96 15.30
C VAL A 245 12.42 3.81 15.43
N ASP A 246 13.22 3.57 16.47
CA ASP A 246 14.44 4.34 16.72
C ASP A 246 15.46 4.18 15.57
N ASP A 247 15.67 2.96 15.10
CA ASP A 247 16.55 2.65 13.96
C ASP A 247 16.07 3.36 12.68
N PHE A 248 14.76 3.35 12.43
CA PHE A 248 14.17 4.04 11.29
C PHE A 248 14.35 5.56 11.36
N ILE A 249 14.04 6.18 12.49
CA ILE A 249 14.23 7.63 12.70
C ILE A 249 15.71 8.00 12.57
N GLN A 250 16.61 7.20 13.14
CA GLN A 250 18.04 7.39 13.02
C GLN A 250 18.50 7.30 11.56
N ALA A 251 18.00 6.33 10.79
CA ALA A 251 18.34 6.18 9.38
C ALA A 251 17.86 7.39 8.54
N LEU A 252 16.66 7.91 8.79
CA LEU A 252 16.17 9.15 8.17
C LEU A 252 17.09 10.33 8.49
N ALA A 253 17.52 10.45 9.75
CA ALA A 253 18.38 11.53 10.24
C ALA A 253 19.78 11.49 9.60
N VAL A 254 20.47 10.35 9.66
CA VAL A 254 21.81 10.15 9.10
C VAL A 254 21.83 10.44 7.60
N ASN A 255 20.80 9.98 6.89
CA ASN A 255 20.67 10.19 5.45
C ASN A 255 20.10 11.55 5.05
N LYS A 256 19.79 12.41 6.03
CA LYS A 256 19.25 13.77 5.83
C LYS A 256 18.02 13.77 4.92
N ILE A 257 17.16 12.76 5.09
CA ILE A 257 15.90 12.65 4.34
C ILE A 257 15.00 13.81 4.76
N LYS A 258 14.55 14.62 3.80
CA LYS A 258 13.62 15.72 4.02
C LYS A 258 12.37 15.52 3.16
N PRO A 259 11.31 14.90 3.69
CA PRO A 259 10.13 14.59 2.89
C PRO A 259 9.33 15.85 2.56
N LEU A 260 8.73 15.86 1.37
CA LEU A 260 7.77 16.89 0.95
C LEU A 260 6.40 16.70 1.63
N LEU A 261 6.07 15.45 1.92
CA LEU A 261 4.81 14.97 2.50
C LEU A 261 5.12 13.67 3.24
N VAL A 262 4.43 13.44 4.36
CA VAL A 262 4.43 12.16 5.07
C VAL A 262 3.02 11.57 5.10
N THR A 263 2.88 10.30 4.72
CA THR A 263 1.69 9.48 4.96
C THR A 263 2.03 8.39 5.98
N VAL A 264 1.16 8.22 6.97
CA VAL A 264 1.26 7.16 7.99
C VAL A 264 -0.03 6.33 7.93
N CYS A 265 0.07 5.07 7.52
CA CYS A 265 -1.04 4.14 7.44
C CYS A 265 -1.12 3.26 8.68
N ARG A 266 -2.30 3.18 9.29
CA ARG A 266 -2.53 2.35 10.48
C ARG A 266 -2.68 0.86 10.15
N SER A 267 -3.24 0.50 8.99
CA SER A 267 -3.56 -0.87 8.57
C SER A 267 -4.27 -1.71 9.65
N ARG A 268 -5.18 -1.07 10.39
CA ARG A 268 -5.80 -1.64 11.58
C ARG A 268 -7.07 -2.44 11.29
N TYR A 269 -7.80 -2.12 10.21
CA TYR A 269 -9.04 -2.81 9.83
C TYR A 269 -8.77 -4.02 8.96
N SER A 270 -7.80 -3.94 8.04
CA SER A 270 -7.25 -5.12 7.33
C SER A 270 -6.58 -6.08 8.31
N GLY A 271 -6.06 -5.54 9.42
CA GLY A 271 -5.49 -6.29 10.54
C GLY A 271 -4.03 -6.65 10.35
N TYR A 272 -3.35 -6.10 9.35
CA TYR A 272 -1.91 -6.26 9.15
C TYR A 272 -1.13 -5.67 10.31
N THR A 273 -1.52 -4.49 10.80
CA THR A 273 -1.01 -4.00 12.08
C THR A 273 -1.80 -4.65 13.23
N PRO A 274 -1.14 -5.28 14.22
CA PRO A 274 -1.82 -5.87 15.36
C PRO A 274 -2.70 -4.85 16.10
N VAL A 275 -3.96 -5.24 16.37
CA VAL A 275 -4.99 -4.37 16.95
C VAL A 275 -4.62 -3.83 18.34
N ASP A 276 -3.78 -4.57 19.06
CA ASP A 276 -3.27 -4.24 20.38
C ASP A 276 -1.99 -3.38 20.34
N GLN A 277 -1.38 -3.17 19.16
CA GLN A 277 -0.07 -2.50 19.04
C GLN A 277 -0.10 -1.22 18.19
N TRP A 278 -1.06 -1.04 17.28
CA TRP A 278 -1.08 0.09 16.34
C TRP A 278 -0.95 1.46 17.03
N ASN A 279 -1.63 1.67 18.17
CA ASN A 279 -1.60 2.95 18.87
C ASN A 279 -0.23 3.23 19.50
N PHE A 280 0.44 2.20 20.03
CA PHE A 280 1.81 2.34 20.55
C PHE A 280 2.79 2.69 19.43
N ILE A 281 2.72 1.96 18.30
CA ILE A 281 3.59 2.19 17.13
C ILE A 281 3.39 3.61 16.59
N GLU A 282 2.14 4.04 16.36
CA GLU A 282 1.82 5.37 15.86
C GLU A 282 2.39 6.47 16.77
N GLN A 283 2.15 6.37 18.08
CA GLN A 283 2.63 7.38 19.02
C GLN A 283 4.16 7.46 19.07
N SER A 284 4.84 6.33 19.09
CA SER A 284 6.31 6.29 19.07
C SER A 284 6.88 6.86 17.77
N LEU A 285 6.29 6.49 16.62
CA LEU A 285 6.70 7.00 15.32
C LEU A 285 6.47 8.52 15.21
N LEU A 286 5.29 9.01 15.59
CA LEU A 286 4.98 10.45 15.51
C LEU A 286 5.88 11.28 16.44
N ARG A 287 6.21 10.78 17.63
CA ARG A 287 7.20 11.42 18.52
C ARG A 287 8.58 11.50 17.85
N GLY A 288 9.04 10.41 17.25
CA GLY A 288 10.32 10.36 16.54
C GLY A 288 10.37 11.31 15.34
N LEU A 289 9.33 11.31 14.51
CA LEU A 289 9.23 12.21 13.36
C LEU A 289 9.17 13.68 13.78
N HIS A 290 8.43 14.01 14.85
CA HIS A 290 8.38 15.37 15.40
C HIS A 290 9.73 15.80 15.98
N SER A 291 10.44 14.91 16.67
CA SER A 291 11.78 15.19 17.18
C SER A 291 12.77 15.46 16.04
N LEU A 292 12.67 14.71 14.94
CA LEU A 292 13.56 14.86 13.79
C LEU A 292 13.26 16.10 12.93
N TYR A 293 11.99 16.37 12.64
CA TYR A 293 11.57 17.40 11.69
C TYR A 293 10.99 18.67 12.32
N GLY A 294 10.82 18.69 13.65
CA GLY A 294 10.16 19.78 14.36
C GLY A 294 8.66 19.81 14.11
N LYS A 295 8.09 21.01 13.97
CA LYS A 295 6.64 21.20 13.82
C LYS A 295 6.13 20.57 12.52
N MET A 296 5.26 19.57 12.65
CA MET A 296 4.54 18.93 11.56
C MET A 296 3.05 19.25 11.63
N SER A 297 2.38 19.34 10.48
CA SER A 297 0.93 19.54 10.40
C SER A 297 0.25 18.18 10.25
N VAL A 298 -0.18 17.60 11.38
CA VAL A 298 -0.82 16.27 11.41
C VAL A 298 -2.32 16.41 11.14
N GLN A 299 -2.83 15.71 10.12
CA GLN A 299 -4.26 15.65 9.80
C GLN A 299 -4.68 14.21 9.52
N HIS A 300 -5.82 13.78 10.07
CA HIS A 300 -6.42 12.49 9.72
C HIS A 300 -7.18 12.60 8.40
N VAL A 301 -7.09 11.59 7.53
CA VAL A 301 -7.73 11.59 6.20
C VAL A 301 -9.25 11.77 6.25
N GLY A 302 -9.90 11.27 7.30
CA GLY A 302 -11.33 11.46 7.54
C GLY A 302 -11.72 12.93 7.72
N GLY A 303 -10.80 13.77 8.21
CA GLY A 303 -10.97 15.21 8.30
C GLY A 303 -10.84 15.94 6.96
N ILE A 304 -10.40 15.26 5.90
CA ILE A 304 -10.31 15.81 4.53
C ILE A 304 -11.55 15.44 3.72
N TYR A 305 -12.09 14.23 3.91
CA TYR A 305 -13.27 13.76 3.18
C TYR A 305 -14.51 14.66 3.30
N ASN A 306 -14.58 15.45 4.36
CA ASN A 306 -15.72 16.29 4.70
C ASN A 306 -15.53 17.77 4.34
N ASN A 307 -14.41 18.14 3.71
CA ASN A 307 -14.10 19.51 3.26
C ASN A 307 -14.13 19.60 1.73
#